data_AF-A0A830DP34-F1
#
_entry.id   AF-A0A830DP34-F1
#
_cell.length_a   1.000
_cell.length_b   1.000
_cell.length_c   1.000
_cell.angle_alpha   90.00
_cell.angle_beta   90.00
_cell.angle_gamma   90.00
#
_symmetry.space_group_name_H-M   'P 1'
#
loop_
_entity.id
_entity.type
_entity.pdbx_description
1 polymer ?
#
loop_
_entity_poly.entity_id
_entity_poly.type
_entity_poly.pdbx_seq_one_letter_code
_entity_poly.pdbx_strand_id
1 'polypeptide(L)' 'MNRSLHPALVFGVAFVVALPLGFIFAPDPTGVAPLFLTAGLTVVIGLPAYLGLSRATGPES' A
#
# COMPACT_ATOMS: atom_id res chain seq x y z
N MET A 1 -0.17 -6.33 -20.59
CA MET A 1 0.42 -6.28 -19.23
C MET A 1 -0.57 -6.94 -18.27
N ASN A 2 -0.18 -7.93 -17.45
CA ASN A 2 -1.15 -8.67 -16.62
C ASN A 2 -1.87 -7.70 -15.67
N ARG A 3 -3.18 -7.51 -15.83
CA ARG A 3 -4.03 -6.60 -15.03
C ARG A 3 -3.94 -6.87 -13.51
N SER A 4 -3.57 -8.09 -13.13
CA SER A 4 -3.33 -8.53 -11.75
C SER A 4 -2.00 -8.04 -11.14
N LEU A 5 -1.01 -7.68 -11.96
CA LEU A 5 0.27 -7.12 -11.48
C LEU A 5 0.14 -5.65 -11.02
N HIS A 6 -0.82 -4.90 -11.57
CA HIS A 6 -1.08 -3.52 -11.19
C HIS A 6 -1.46 -3.33 -9.71
N PRO A 7 -2.47 -4.02 -9.15
CA PRO A 7 -2.79 -3.88 -7.73
C PRO A 7 -1.64 -4.32 -6.85
N ALA A 8 -0.97 -5.44 -7.17
CA ALA A 8 0.18 -5.92 -6.41
C ALA A 8 1.31 -4.88 -6.35
N LEU A 9 1.58 -4.19 -7.46
CA LEU A 9 2.61 -3.16 -7.53
C LEU A 9 2.22 -1.91 -6.72
N VAL A 10 0.97 -1.43 -6.83
CA VAL A 10 0.51 -0.26 -6.07
C VAL A 10 0.55 -0.52 -4.56
N PHE A 11 0.00 -1.64 -4.10
CA PHE A 11 -0.01 -1.97 -2.68
C PHE A 11 1.39 -2.37 -2.17
N GLY A 12 2.22 -3.01 -2.99
CA GLY A 12 3.61 -3.31 -2.65
C GLY A 12 4.44 -2.05 -2.43
N VAL A 13 4.35 -1.06 -3.33
CA VAL A 13 5.04 0.22 -3.17
C VAL A 13 4.52 0.96 -1.93
N ALA A 14 3.20 1.02 -1.73
CA ALA A 14 2.62 1.65 -0.55
C ALA A 14 3.11 0.99 0.75
N PHE A 15 3.26 -0.34 0.78
CA PHE A 15 3.78 -1.08 1.92
C PHE A 15 5.25 -0.76 2.20
N VAL A 16 6.10 -0.77 1.17
CA VAL A 16 7.54 -0.46 1.33
C VAL A 16 7.75 0.95 1.86
N VAL A 17 6.92 1.92 1.45
CA VAL A 17 6.98 3.30 1.95
C VAL A 17 6.41 3.42 3.37
N ALA A 18 5.34 2.69 3.69
CA ALA A 18 4.70 2.72 5.00
C ALA A 18 5.48 1.99 6.10
N LEU A 19 6.26 0.96 5.74
CA LEU A 19 6.95 0.09 6.69
C LEU A 19 7.91 0.86 7.62
N PRO A 20 8.81 1.74 7.12
CA PRO A 20 9.63 2.57 8.00
C PRO A 20 8.79 3.46 8.93
N LEU A 21 7.69 4.02 8.44
CA LEU A 21 6.81 4.88 9.24
C LEU A 21 6.16 4.10 10.38
N GLY A 22 5.75 2.85 10.12
CA GLY A 22 5.23 1.94 11.13
C GLY A 22 6.21 1.78 12.30
N PHE A 23 7.47 1.44 11.98
CA PHE A 23 8.52 1.22 12.98
C PHE A 23 8.99 2.49 13.69
N ILE A 24 8.92 3.66 13.02
CA ILE A 24 9.29 4.95 13.64
C ILE A 24 8.21 5.43 14.61
N PHE A 25 6.93 5.33 14.24
CA PHE A 25 5.82 5.94 14.99
C PHE A 25 5.14 4.99 15.98
N ALA A 26 5.29 3.67 15.83
CA ALA A 26 4.81 2.67 16.78
C ALA A 26 5.95 1.74 17.23
N PRO A 27 6.95 2.26 17.96
CA PRO A 27 8.05 1.44 18.45
C PRO A 27 7.51 0.45 19.48
N ASP A 28 7.47 -0.83 19.10
CA ASP A 28 7.00 -1.93 19.93
C ASP A 28 7.96 -3.12 19.79
N PRO A 29 8.42 -3.73 20.90
CA PRO A 29 9.42 -4.80 20.88
C PRO A 29 8.90 -6.11 20.26
N THR A 30 7.58 -6.30 20.19
CA THR A 30 6.99 -7.49 19.55
C THR A 30 6.81 -7.32 18.04
N GLY A 31 6.91 -6.09 17.54
CA GLY A 31 6.70 -5.74 16.13
C GLY A 31 5.23 -5.76 15.71
N VAL A 32 4.28 -6.01 16.61
CA VAL A 32 2.86 -6.16 16.26
C VAL A 32 2.24 -4.80 15.93
N ALA A 33 2.39 -3.82 16.81
CA ALA A 33 1.88 -2.45 16.60
C ALA A 33 2.40 -1.79 15.30
N PRO A 34 3.72 -1.82 14.97
CA PRO A 34 4.22 -1.20 13.75
C PRO A 34 3.73 -1.91 12.49
N LEU A 35 3.50 -3.22 12.52
CA LEU A 35 2.92 -3.96 11.39
C LEU A 35 1.47 -3.57 11.13
N PHE A 36 0.64 -3.44 12.19
CA PHE A 36 -0.74 -2.97 12.03
C PHE A 36 -0.80 -1.53 11.51
N LEU A 37 0.05 -0.64 12.03
CA LEU A 37 0.15 0.72 11.54
C LEU A 37 0.58 0.76 10.07
N THR A 38 1.59 -0.02 9.70
CA THR A 38 2.05 -0.16 8.31
C THR A 38 0.92 -0.65 7.39
N ALA A 39 0.20 -1.70 7.80
CA ALA A 39 -0.91 -2.24 7.03
C ALA A 39 -2.03 -1.20 6.85
N GLY A 40 -2.37 -0.46 7.91
CA GLY A 40 -3.33 0.64 7.84
C GLY A 40 -2.90 1.72 6.84
N LEU A 41 -1.67 2.21 6.95
CA LEU A 41 -1.12 3.22 6.03
C LEU A 41 -1.05 2.73 4.58
N THR A 42 -0.68 1.46 4.38
CA THR A 42 -0.65 0.81 3.07
C THR A 42 -2.02 0.85 2.41
N VAL A 43 -3.09 0.58 3.16
CA VAL A 43 -4.47 0.64 2.64
C VAL A 43 -4.90 2.08 2.38
N VAL A 44 -4.63 2.99 3.32
CA VAL A 44 -4.98 4.42 3.21
C VAL A 44 -4.33 5.08 2.00
N ILE A 45 -3.11 4.70 1.64
CA ILE A 45 -2.38 5.23 0.48
C ILE A 45 -2.69 4.42 -0.79
N GLY A 46 -2.63 3.09 -0.71
CA GLY A 46 -2.73 2.20 -1.86
C GLY A 46 -4.12 2.17 -2.49
N LEU A 47 -5.20 2.24 -1.69
CA LEU A 47 -6.56 2.21 -2.20
C LEU A 47 -6.90 3.43 -3.09
N PRO A 48 -6.70 4.69 -2.67
CA PRO A 48 -6.96 5.83 -3.54
C PRO A 48 -6.05 5.85 -4.76
N ALA A 49 -4.78 5.45 -4.63
CA ALA A 49 -3.85 5.34 -5.76
C ALA A 49 -4.34 4.31 -6.79
N TYR A 50 -4.76 3.12 -6.32
CA TYR A 50 -5.28 2.06 -7.18
C TYR A 50 -6.57 2.49 -7.89
N LEU A 51 -7.51 3.12 -7.19
CA LEU A 51 -8.75 3.61 -7.79
C LEU A 51 -8.50 4.74 -8.80
N GLY A 52 -7.57 5.65 -8.49
CA GLY A 52 -7.14 6.72 -9.39
C GLY A 52 -6.51 6.18 -10.67
N LEU A 53 -5.56 5.26 -10.54
CA LEU A 53 -4.91 4.57 -11.67
C LEU A 53 -5.93 3.78 -12.49
N SER A 54 -6.81 3.00 -11.85
CA SER A 54 -7.82 2.20 -12.54
C SER A 54 -8.79 3.06 -13.36
N ARG A 55 -9.13 4.27 -12.87
CA ARG A 55 -9.93 5.24 -13.62
C ARG A 55 -9.14 5.87 -14.77
N ALA A 56 -7.88 6.19 -14.57
CA ALA A 56 -7.03 6.81 -15.59
C ALA A 56 -6.68 5.84 -16.74
N THR A 57 -6.60 4.54 -16.46
CA THR A 57 -6.22 3.54 -17.47
C THR A 57 -7.39 2.96 -18.27
N GLY A 58 -8.66 3.19 -17.86
CA GLY A 58 -9.86 2.76 -18.60
C GLY A 58 -9.93 1.26 -18.97
N PRO A 59 -10.99 0.78 -19.64
CA PRO A 59 -10.91 -0.47 -20.38
C PRO A 59 -10.02 -0.23 -21.60
N GLU A 60 -8.89 -0.94 -21.71
CA GLU A 60 -8.18 -1.09 -22.99
C GLU A 60 -9.21 -1.56 -24.02
N SER A 61 -9.56 -0.68 -24.97
CA SER A 61 -10.43 -0.97 -26.12
C SER A 61 -9.70 -1.80 -27.16
#